data_AF-A0A5S9MCN3-F1
#
_entry.id   AF-A0A5S9MCN3-F1
#
_cell.length_a   1.000
_cell.length_b   1.000
_cell.length_c   1.000
_cell.angle_alpha   90.00
_cell.angle_beta   90.00
_cell.angle_gamma   90.00
#
_symmetry.space_group_name_H-M   'P 1'
#
loop_
_entity.id
_entity.type
_entity.pdbx_description
1 polymer ?
#
loop_
_entity_poly.entity_id
_entity_poly.type
_entity_poly.pdbx_seq_one_letter_code
_entity_poly.pdbx_strand_id
1 'polypeptide(L)'
;MVGGQFDDMEAEQKQVPLAELESIHARKTGKLLTFSVTAGAMLAGASDDDIEKLREFSYHIGIAFQIRDDILDLEGSEEKKENGSALIQRMKSRHILLY
;
A
#
# COMPACT_ATOMS: atom_id res chain seq x y z
N MET A 1 -6.83 -8.06 -0.01
CA MET A 1 -7.68 -7.07 0.70
C MET A 1 -7.87 -7.45 2.16
N VAL A 2 -8.85 -8.27 2.58
CA VAL A 2 -9.13 -8.52 4.02
C VAL A 2 -7.95 -9.14 4.78
N GLY A 3 -7.31 -10.19 4.24
CA GLY A 3 -6.11 -10.76 4.87
C GLY A 3 -4.91 -9.82 4.90
N GLY A 4 -4.74 -9.00 3.86
CA GLY A 4 -3.66 -7.99 3.83
C GLY A 4 -3.89 -6.86 4.84
N GLN A 5 -5.14 -6.52 5.14
CA GLN A 5 -5.48 -5.52 6.15
C GLN A 5 -5.36 -6.08 7.58
N PHE A 6 -5.66 -7.36 7.77
CA PHE A 6 -5.41 -8.05 9.03
C PHE A 6 -3.91 -8.09 9.35
N ASP A 7 -3.09 -8.47 8.37
CA ASP A 7 -1.64 -8.55 8.53
C ASP A 7 -1.00 -7.16 8.77
N ASP A 8 -1.56 -6.11 8.15
CA ASP A 8 -1.16 -4.71 8.34
C ASP A 8 -1.42 -4.23 9.78
N MET A 9 -2.60 -4.52 10.33
CA MET A 9 -2.92 -4.20 11.72
C MET A 9 -2.06 -4.97 12.74
N GLU A 10 -1.68 -6.21 12.43
CA GLU A 10 -0.71 -6.97 13.24
C GLU A 10 0.71 -6.40 13.13
N ALA A 11 1.09 -5.94 11.93
CA ALA A 11 2.40 -5.33 11.67
C ALA A 11 2.53 -3.98 12.38
N GLU A 12 1.48 -3.16 12.50
CA GLU A 12 1.54 -1.90 13.28
C GLU A 12 1.90 -2.11 14.76
N GLN A 13 1.65 -3.30 15.31
CA GLN A 13 1.99 -3.65 16.69
C GLN A 13 3.41 -4.22 16.84
N LYS A 14 4.15 -4.39 15.73
CA LYS A 14 5.46 -5.05 15.68
C LYS A 14 6.43 -4.23 14.79
N GLN A 15 7.75 -4.41 14.94
CA GLN A 15 8.69 -3.92 13.93
C GLN A 15 8.91 -5.04 12.91
N VAL A 16 8.34 -4.90 11.71
CA VAL A 16 8.52 -5.87 10.61
C VAL A 16 9.56 -5.37 9.61
N PRO A 17 10.36 -6.27 8.99
CA PRO A 17 11.29 -5.93 7.91
C PRO A 17 10.57 -5.30 6.70
N LEU A 18 11.26 -4.41 5.98
CA LEU A 18 10.70 -3.72 4.80
C LEU A 18 10.08 -4.68 3.77
N ALA A 19 10.78 -5.77 3.45
CA ALA A 19 10.30 -6.77 2.49
C ALA A 19 8.98 -7.45 2.92
N GLU A 20 8.75 -7.57 4.23
CA GLU A 20 7.51 -8.13 4.78
C GLU A 20 6.37 -7.11 4.67
N LEU A 21 6.65 -5.83 4.94
CA LEU A 21 5.69 -4.75 4.78
C LEU A 21 5.29 -4.55 3.30
N GLU A 22 6.25 -4.59 2.37
CA GLU A 22 5.98 -4.55 0.93
C GLU A 22 5.05 -5.69 0.50
N SER A 23 5.26 -6.89 1.03
CA SER A 23 4.40 -8.05 0.79
C SER A 23 2.98 -7.86 1.36
N ILE A 24 2.84 -7.23 2.53
CA ILE A 24 1.54 -6.89 3.12
C ILE A 24 0.82 -5.86 2.24
N HIS A 25 1.47 -4.76 1.87
CA HIS A 25 0.91 -3.70 1.03
C HIS A 25 0.50 -4.21 -0.36
N ALA A 26 1.32 -5.04 -0.99
CA ALA A 26 0.99 -5.68 -2.26
C ALA A 26 -0.29 -6.53 -2.16
N ARG A 27 -0.51 -7.24 -1.03
CA ARG A 27 -1.69 -8.09 -0.80
C ARG A 27 -2.94 -7.32 -0.37
N LYS A 28 -2.79 -6.14 0.24
CA LYS A 28 -3.90 -5.29 0.72
C LYS A 28 -4.52 -4.49 -0.43
N THR A 29 -3.74 -3.62 -1.07
CA THR A 29 -4.22 -2.56 -1.97
C THR A 29 -3.89 -2.84 -3.43
N GLY A 30 -2.66 -3.31 -3.71
CA GLY A 30 -2.21 -3.62 -5.07
C GLY A 30 -3.11 -4.66 -5.77
N LYS A 31 -3.47 -5.74 -5.08
CA LYS A 31 -4.30 -6.81 -5.67
C LYS A 31 -5.69 -6.36 -6.13
N LEU A 32 -6.36 -5.43 -5.43
CA LEU A 32 -7.70 -5.00 -5.82
C LEU A 32 -7.65 -4.07 -7.03
N LEU A 33 -6.67 -3.17 -7.06
CA LEU A 33 -6.48 -2.24 -8.17
C LEU A 33 -6.02 -3.00 -9.43
N THR A 34 -5.06 -3.92 -9.28
CA THR A 34 -4.66 -4.82 -10.36
C THR A 34 -5.82 -5.66 -10.88
N PHE A 35 -6.66 -6.21 -10.00
CA PHE A 35 -7.85 -6.95 -10.43
C PHE A 35 -8.79 -6.05 -11.25
N SER A 36 -9.15 -4.87 -10.76
CA SER A 36 -10.07 -3.96 -11.46
C SER A 36 -9.55 -3.57 -12.85
N VAL A 37 -8.27 -3.25 -12.96
CA VAL A 37 -7.63 -2.86 -14.24
C VAL A 37 -7.56 -4.04 -15.21
N THR A 38 -7.06 -5.19 -14.76
CA THR A 38 -6.90 -6.38 -15.62
C THR A 38 -8.24 -7.00 -16.02
N ALA A 39 -9.23 -7.01 -15.14
CA ALA A 39 -10.58 -7.48 -15.46
C ALA A 39 -11.23 -6.60 -16.54
N GLY A 40 -11.09 -5.27 -16.44
CA GLY A 40 -11.57 -4.35 -17.48
C GLY A 40 -10.89 -4.58 -18.84
N ALA A 41 -9.58 -4.80 -18.84
CA ALA A 41 -8.81 -5.09 -20.05
C ALA A 41 -9.23 -6.41 -20.70
N MET A 42 -9.43 -7.46 -19.91
CA MET A 42 -9.93 -8.76 -20.39
C MET A 42 -11.33 -8.63 -21.01
N LEU A 43 -12.24 -7.91 -20.35
CA LEU A 43 -13.60 -7.68 -20.87
C LEU A 43 -13.61 -6.86 -22.16
N ALA A 44 -12.62 -5.98 -22.35
CA ALA A 44 -12.44 -5.20 -23.57
C ALA A 44 -11.75 -5.98 -24.71
N GLY A 45 -11.32 -7.22 -24.48
CA GLY A 45 -10.61 -8.02 -25.47
C GLY A 45 -9.18 -7.57 -25.73
N ALA A 46 -8.50 -6.98 -24.73
CA ALA A 46 -7.11 -6.60 -24.83
C ALA A 46 -6.19 -7.82 -25.05
N SER A 47 -5.03 -7.59 -25.66
CA SER A 47 -4.02 -8.63 -25.85
C SER A 47 -3.38 -9.05 -24.52
N ASP A 48 -2.82 -10.25 -24.46
CA ASP A 48 -2.09 -10.72 -23.27
C ASP A 48 -0.92 -9.80 -22.91
N ASP A 49 -0.24 -9.24 -23.92
CA ASP A 49 0.87 -8.29 -23.74
C ASP A 49 0.39 -6.98 -23.09
N ASP A 50 -0.76 -6.46 -23.50
CA ASP A 50 -1.35 -5.26 -22.89
C ASP A 50 -1.86 -5.54 -21.48
N ILE A 51 -2.44 -6.72 -21.24
CA ILE A 51 -2.85 -7.14 -19.90
C ILE A 51 -1.64 -7.21 -18.95
N GLU A 52 -0.49 -7.69 -19.42
CA GLU A 52 0.73 -7.73 -18.61
C GLU A 52 1.25 -6.33 -18.27
N LYS A 53 1.31 -5.42 -19.26
CA LYS A 53 1.69 -4.02 -19.02
C LYS A 53 0.76 -3.34 -18.02
N LEU A 54 -0.54 -3.61 -18.12
CA LEU A 54 -1.55 -3.10 -17.19
C LEU A 54 -1.40 -3.70 -15.79
N ARG A 55 -0.95 -4.95 -15.68
CA ARG A 55 -0.62 -5.58 -14.39
C ARG A 55 0.57 -4.88 -13.73
N GLU A 56 1.65 -4.64 -14.46
CA GLU A 56 2.81 -3.91 -13.97
C GLU A 56 2.45 -2.47 -13.57
N PHE A 57 1.72 -1.76 -14.44
CA PHE A 57 1.21 -0.42 -14.16
C PHE A 57 0.40 -0.37 -12.85
N SER A 58 -0.59 -1.25 -12.72
CA SER A 58 -1.48 -1.27 -11.56
C SER A 58 -0.76 -1.65 -10.26
N TYR A 59 0.28 -2.49 -10.33
CA TYR A 59 1.15 -2.79 -9.20
C TYR A 59 1.85 -1.52 -8.68
N HIS A 60 2.54 -0.79 -9.58
CA HIS A 60 3.26 0.42 -9.19
C HIS A 60 2.34 1.54 -8.72
N ILE A 61 1.20 1.74 -9.39
CA ILE A 61 0.22 2.74 -8.96
C ILE A 61 -0.39 2.38 -7.60
N GLY A 62 -0.60 1.09 -7.32
CA GLY A 62 -1.10 0.62 -6.02
C GLY A 62 -0.14 0.91 -4.87
N ILE A 63 1.18 0.74 -5.10
CA ILE A 63 2.21 1.12 -4.12
C ILE A 63 2.20 2.64 -3.90
N ALA A 64 2.22 3.42 -4.97
CA ALA A 64 2.21 4.88 -4.88
C ALA A 64 0.96 5.41 -4.13
N PHE A 65 -0.19 4.77 -4.33
CA PHE A 65 -1.42 5.13 -3.62
C PHE A 65 -1.29 4.86 -2.12
N GLN A 66 -0.67 3.75 -1.72
CA GLN A 66 -0.47 3.42 -0.31
C GLN A 66 0.48 4.40 0.38
N ILE A 67 1.60 4.76 -0.27
CA ILE A 67 2.54 5.77 0.23
C ILE A 67 1.82 7.10 0.48
N ARG A 68 0.99 7.53 -0.49
CA ARG A 68 0.18 8.75 -0.34
C ARG A 68 -0.80 8.65 0.82
N ASP A 69 -1.50 7.52 0.96
CA ASP A 69 -2.48 7.30 2.03
C ASP A 69 -1.80 7.35 3.41
N ASP A 70 -0.62 6.75 3.53
CA ASP A 70 0.19 6.77 4.75
C ASP A 70 0.68 8.19 5.11
N ILE A 71 1.04 9.02 4.12
CA ILE A 71 1.38 10.44 4.33
C ILE A 71 0.16 11.23 4.80
N LEU A 72 -1.00 11.05 4.16
CA LEU A 72 -2.24 11.73 4.54
C LEU A 72 -2.69 11.35 5.95
N ASP A 73 -2.56 10.08 6.32
CA ASP A 73 -2.83 9.59 7.67
C ASP A 73 -1.96 10.28 8.73
N LEU A 74 -0.68 10.56 8.41
CA LEU A 74 0.21 11.30 9.31
C LEU A 74 -0.19 12.76 9.46
N GLU A 75 -0.43 13.47 8.37
CA GLU A 75 -0.84 14.89 8.37
C GLU A 75 -2.14 15.08 9.17
N GLY A 76 -3.11 14.17 9.01
CA GLY A 76 -4.35 14.17 9.80
C GLY A 76 -4.15 13.89 11.29
N SER A 77 -3.04 13.27 11.70
CA SER A 77 -2.68 13.09 13.12
C SER A 77 -1.87 14.23 13.72
N GLU A 78 -1.17 15.05 12.93
CA GLU A 78 -0.54 16.28 13.45
C GLU A 78 -1.59 17.27 13.96
N GLU A 79 -2.77 17.34 13.32
CA GLU A 79 -3.92 18.08 13.85
C GLU A 79 -4.41 17.55 15.21
N LYS A 80 -4.14 16.27 15.53
CA LYS A 80 -4.51 15.63 16.82
C LYS A 80 -3.51 15.85 17.96
N LYS A 81 -2.44 16.65 17.78
CA LYS A 81 -1.39 16.89 18.80
C LYS A 81 -0.76 15.59 19.32
N GLU A 82 -0.28 14.73 18.43
CA GLU A 82 0.70 13.71 18.84
C GLU A 82 2.05 14.37 19.16
N ASN A 83 2.76 13.88 20.18
CA ASN A 83 4.11 14.38 20.49
C ASN A 83 5.13 13.85 19.45
N GLY A 84 6.22 14.59 19.21
CA GLY A 84 7.18 14.27 18.14
C GLY A 84 7.83 12.88 18.26
N SER A 85 7.92 12.32 19.47
CA SER A 85 8.39 10.94 19.70
C SER A 85 7.42 9.91 19.12
N ALA A 86 6.11 10.08 19.34
CA ALA A 86 5.09 9.19 18.82
C ALA A 86 5.01 9.27 17.28
N LEU A 87 5.11 10.48 16.73
CA LEU A 87 5.13 10.70 15.29
C LEU A 87 6.31 9.98 14.61
N ILE A 88 7.53 10.10 15.16
CA ILE A 88 8.73 9.42 14.64
C ILE A 88 8.58 7.90 14.72
N GLN A 89 8.00 7.37 15.80
CA GLN A 89 7.81 5.94 15.95
C GLN A 89 6.79 5.39 14.94
N ARG A 90 5.74 6.17 14.64
CA ARG A 90 4.70 5.84 13.66
C ARG A 90 5.19 5.96 12.22
N MET A 91 6.02 6.97 11.91
CA MET A 91 6.74 7.08 10.64
C MET A 91 7.65 5.87 10.38
N LYS A 92 8.32 5.35 11.43
CA LYS A 92 9.15 4.14 11.34
C LYS A 92 8.32 2.87 11.16
N SER A 93 7.19 2.73 11.86
CA SER A 93 6.34 1.54 11.73
C SER A 93 5.70 1.45 10.34
N ARG A 94 5.39 2.60 9.71
CA ARG A 94 4.87 2.67 8.33
C ARG A 94 5.95 2.80 7.25
N HIS A 95 7.23 2.73 7.64
CA HIS A 95 8.40 2.83 6.74
C HIS A 95 8.39 4.05 5.79
N ILE A 96 7.68 5.13 6.16
CA ILE A 96 7.64 6.38 5.39
C ILE A 96 9.04 7.01 5.30
N LEU A 97 9.90 6.77 6.30
CA LEU A 97 11.29 7.24 6.32
C LEU A 97 12.24 6.49 5.36
N LEU A 98 11.78 5.44 4.68
CA LEU A 98 12.58 4.69 3.70
C LEU A 98 12.36 5.17 2.26
N TYR A 99 11.49 6.16 2.05
CA TYR A 99 11.26 6.85 0.78
C TYR A 99 11.68 8.32 0.92
#